data_AF-A0A929HRP9-F1
#
_entry.id   AF-A0A929HRP9-F1
#
_cell.length_a   1.000
_cell.length_b   1.000
_cell.length_c   1.000
_cell.angle_alpha   90.00
_cell.angle_beta   90.00
_cell.angle_gamma   90.00
#
_symmetry.space_group_name_H-M   'P 1'
#
loop_
_entity.id
_entity.type
_entity.pdbx_description
1 polymer ?
#
loop_
_entity_poly.entity_id
_entity_poly.type
_entity_poly.pdbx_seq_one_letter_code
_entity_poly.pdbx_strand_id
1 'polypeptide(L)' 'MEKRQELFTGKAKSIYATDNDDYVIMSFRDDTSAFDGEKIEQLSRKGEVNNKFNAFIMD' A
#
# COMPACT_ATOMS: atom_id res chain seq x y z
N MET A 1 -2.15 0.49 17.48
CA MET A 1 -1.81 0.39 16.05
C MET A 1 -0.73 1.39 15.71
N GLU A 2 0.46 1.09 16.19
CA GLU A 2 1.71 1.77 15.87
C GLU A 2 2.34 1.08 14.66
N LYS A 3 2.78 1.86 13.66
CA LYS A 3 3.50 1.33 12.50
C LYS A 3 4.92 0.96 12.92
N ARG A 4 5.29 -0.32 12.80
CA ARG A 4 6.64 -0.82 13.10
C ARG A 4 7.40 -1.14 11.81
N GLN A 5 8.29 -2.12 11.87
CA GLN A 5 9.15 -2.54 10.77
C GLN A 5 8.37 -2.92 9.51
N GLU A 6 8.94 -2.58 8.35
CA GLU A 6 8.43 -3.04 7.06
C GLU A 6 8.67 -4.54 6.92
N LEU A 7 7.62 -5.30 6.62
CA LEU A 7 7.68 -6.75 6.44
C LEU A 7 7.91 -7.11 4.97
N PHE A 8 7.19 -6.42 4.08
CA PHE A 8 7.19 -6.72 2.65
C PHE A 8 6.76 -5.51 1.83
N THR A 9 7.38 -5.35 0.66
CA THR A 9 7.02 -4.33 -0.32
C THR A 9 6.71 -5.00 -1.66
N GLY A 10 5.47 -4.83 -2.13
CA GLY A 10 5.06 -5.20 -3.48
C GLY A 10 5.16 -4.03 -4.46
N LYS A 11 4.60 -4.15 -5.68
CA LYS A 11 4.67 -3.10 -6.72
C LYS A 11 4.01 -1.78 -6.32
N ALA A 12 2.91 -1.81 -5.56
CA ALA A 12 2.11 -0.63 -5.24
C ALA A 12 1.74 -0.49 -3.75
N LYS A 13 2.16 -1.45 -2.91
CA LYS A 13 1.79 -1.51 -1.50
C LYS A 13 2.98 -1.95 -0.64
N SER A 14 3.10 -1.37 0.54
CA SER A 14 4.03 -1.81 1.60
C SER A 14 3.24 -2.31 2.80
N ILE A 15 3.68 -3.42 3.39
CA ILE A 15 3.09 -4.03 4.58
C ILE A 15 4.03 -3.84 5.75
N TYR A 16 3.50 -3.36 6.86
CA TYR A 16 4.24 -3.09 8.09
C TYR A 16 3.66 -3.89 9.24
N ALA A 17 4.55 -4.38 10.10
CA ALA A 17 4.17 -4.94 11.39
C ALA A 17 3.53 -3.85 12.27
N THR A 18 2.82 -4.29 13.30
CA THR A 18 2.25 -3.39 14.30
C THR A 18 2.64 -3.79 15.72
N ASP A 19 2.11 -3.06 16.69
CA ASP A 19 2.18 -3.40 18.10
C ASP A 19 1.34 -4.62 18.50
N ASN A 20 0.45 -5.09 17.62
CA ASN A 20 -0.30 -6.32 17.77
C ASN A 20 0.01 -7.29 16.62
N ASP A 21 0.42 -8.52 16.94
CA ASP A 21 0.85 -9.52 15.97
C ASP A 21 -0.30 -10.06 15.09
N ASP A 22 -1.57 -9.89 15.51
CA ASP A 22 -2.75 -10.27 14.72
C ASP A 22 -3.07 -9.28 13.59
N TYR A 23 -2.39 -8.13 13.55
CA TYR A 23 -2.68 -7.05 12.62
C TYR A 23 -1.45 -6.52 11.89
N VAL A 24 -1.69 -6.07 10.66
CA VAL A 24 -0.70 -5.37 9.82
C VAL A 24 -1.22 -4.01 9.38
N ILE A 25 -0.31 -3.08 9.11
CA ILE A 25 -0.61 -1.82 8.43
C ILE A 25 -0.26 -1.97 6.94
N MET A 26 -1.25 -1.78 6.08
CA MET A 26 -1.08 -1.76 4.62
C MET A 26 -1.04 -0.32 4.11
N SER A 27 0.09 0.09 3.52
CA SER A 27 0.26 1.42 2.93
C SER A 27 0.15 1.35 1.42
N PHE A 28 -0.86 2.02 0.85
CA PHE A 28 -0.98 2.21 -0.60
C PHE A 28 -0.03 3.32 -1.05
N ARG A 29 0.80 3.05 -2.07
CA ARG A 29 1.78 3.99 -2.60
C ARG A 29 1.31 4.63 -3.90
N ASP A 30 1.90 5.77 -4.21
CA ASP A 30 1.69 6.50 -5.46
C ASP A 30 2.40 5.86 -6.65
N ASP A 31 3.25 4.86 -6.41
CA ASP A 31 3.91 4.09 -7.46
C ASP A 31 2.88 3.35 -8.33
N THR A 32 3.06 3.46 -9.64
CA THR A 32 2.30 2.72 -10.63
C THR A 32 3.27 2.00 -11.57
N SER A 33 2.87 0.81 -11.99
CA SER A 33 3.63 0.02 -12.96
C SER A 33 2.72 -0.48 -14.07
N ALA A 34 3.18 -0.42 -15.31
CA ALA A 34 2.50 -1.00 -16.47
C ALA A 34 3.46 -1.90 -17.26
N PHE A 35 2.90 -2.75 -18.14
CA PHE A 35 3.66 -3.65 -19.02
C PHE A 35 4.67 -4.51 -18.22
N ASP A 36 4.15 -5.25 -17.23
CA ASP A 36 4.95 -6.09 -16.32
C ASP A 36 6.07 -5.42 -15.52
N GLY A 37 6.10 -4.08 -15.49
CA GLY A 37 7.11 -3.30 -14.78
C GLY A 37 8.11 -2.63 -15.70
N GLU A 38 7.95 -2.73 -17.03
CA GLU A 38 8.73 -1.95 -17.98
C GLU A 38 8.53 -0.45 -17.80
N LYS A 39 7.32 -0.04 -17.40
CA LYS A 39 7.00 1.35 -17.09
C LYS A 39 6.71 1.50 -15.60
N ILE A 40 7.52 2.30 -14.90
CA ILE A 40 7.32 2.66 -13.50
C ILE A 40 7.27 4.18 -13.40
N GLU A 41 6.19 4.70 -12.83
CA GLU A 41 5.99 6.14 -12.61
C GLU A 41 5.35 6.37 -11.24
N GLN A 42 5.35 7.61 -10.78
CA GLN A 42 4.55 8.02 -9.62
C GLN A 42 3.38 8.86 -10.08
N LEU A 43 2.18 8.45 -9.68
CA LEU A 43 0.95 9.20 -9.91
C LEU A 43 0.49 9.80 -8.58
N SER A 44 0.57 11.12 -8.48
CA SER A 44 0.19 11.83 -7.25
C SER A 44 -1.22 11.45 -6.79
N ARG A 45 -1.36 11.20 -5.49
CA ARG A 45 -2.62 10.86 -4.81
C ARG A 45 -3.20 9.48 -5.16
N LYS A 46 -2.55 8.69 -6.02
CA LYS A 46 -3.01 7.33 -6.35
C LYS A 46 -3.15 6.46 -5.10
N GLY A 47 -2.18 6.51 -4.19
CA GLY A 47 -2.18 5.73 -2.96
C GLY A 47 -3.37 6.11 -2.06
N GLU A 48 -3.60 7.42 -1.89
CA GLU A 48 -4.72 7.96 -1.11
C GLU A 48 -6.07 7.52 -1.68
N VAL A 49 -6.28 7.69 -2.99
CA VAL A 49 -7.53 7.33 -3.67
C VAL A 49 -7.77 5.82 -3.56
N ASN A 50 -6.76 5.00 -3.82
CA ASN A 50 -6.90 3.54 -3.73
C ASN A 50 -7.17 3.06 -2.30
N ASN A 51 -6.59 3.71 -1.29
CA ASN A 51 -6.86 3.37 0.10
C ASN A 51 -8.33 3.66 0.47
N LYS A 52 -8.82 4.86 0.13
CA LYS A 52 -10.22 5.25 0.37
C LYS A 52 -11.19 4.36 -0.40
N PHE A 53 -10.89 4.08 -1.66
CA PHE A 53 -11.70 3.22 -2.50
C PHE A 53 -11.75 1.79 -1.97
N ASN A 54 -10.61 1.23 -1.56
CA ASN A 54 -10.57 -0.11 -1.01
C ASN A 54 -11.37 -0.24 0.29
N ALA A 55 -11.24 0.74 1.21
CA ALA A 55 -12.06 0.78 2.42
C ALA A 55 -13.56 0.80 2.08
N PHE A 56 -13.98 1.71 1.19
CA PHE A 56 -15.39 1.82 0.78
C PHE A 56 -15.97 0.54 0.17
N ILE A 57 -15.17 -0.22 -0.59
CA ILE A 57 -15.63 -1.47 -1.23
C ILE A 57 -15.67 -2.66 -0.26
N MET A 58 -14.82 -2.64 0.77
CA MET A 58 -14.69 -3.73 1.73
C MET A 58 -15.59 -3.56 2.97
N ASP A 59 -16.21 -2.39 3.14
CA ASP A 59 -17.28 -2.12 4.12
C ASP A 59 -18.59 -2.84 3.75
#